data_AF-A0A3B0ZFW2-F1
#
_entry.id   AF-A0A3B0ZFW2-F1
#
_cell.length_a   1.000
_cell.length_b   1.000
_cell.length_c   1.000
_cell.angle_alpha   90.00
_cell.angle_beta   90.00
_cell.angle_gamma   90.00
#
_symmetry.space_group_name_H-M   'P 1'
#
loop_
_entity.id
_entity.type
_entity.pdbx_description
1 polymer ?
#
loop_
_entity_poly.entity_id
_entity_poly.type
_entity_poly.pdbx_seq_one_letter_code
_entity_poly.pdbx_strand_id
1 'polypeptide(L)' 'GDGELTDMDEVSTKLDLARAYIDMGDPDGARSILDEVIEEGSDDQKDEARGIMEQIA' A
#
# COMPACT_ATOMS: atom_id res chain seq x y z
N GLY A 1 -15.27 7.60 19.96
CA GLY A 1 -15.37 8.75 19.05
C GLY A 1 -15.21 8.16 17.68
N ASP A 2 -16.24 8.34 16.88
CA ASP A 2 -16.54 7.61 15.65
C ASP A 2 -15.34 7.51 14.70
N GLY A 3 -15.06 6.28 14.28
CA GLY A 3 -13.95 5.92 13.40
C GLY A 3 -14.23 6.34 11.97
N GLU A 4 -13.92 7.58 11.66
CA GLU A 4 -13.70 8.04 10.30
C GLU A 4 -12.22 7.74 10.01
N LEU A 5 -11.94 6.62 9.33
CA LEU A 5 -10.62 6.39 8.77
C LEU A 5 -10.37 7.52 7.78
N THR A 6 -9.34 8.32 8.02
CA THR A 6 -8.96 9.35 7.07
C THR A 6 -8.34 8.69 5.83
N ASP A 7 -8.36 9.36 4.68
CA ASP A 7 -7.69 8.85 3.47
C ASP A 7 -6.22 8.47 3.75
N MET A 8 -5.56 9.18 4.66
CA MET A 8 -4.20 8.85 5.12
C MET A 8 -4.13 7.52 5.88
N ASP A 9 -5.10 7.24 6.77
CA ASP A 9 -5.16 5.99 7.53
C ASP A 9 -5.52 4.79 6.63
N GLU A 10 -6.37 5.02 5.63
CA GLU A 10 -6.74 4.01 4.64
C GLU A 10 -5.52 3.62 3.79
N VAL A 11 -4.77 4.60 3.28
CA VAL A 11 -3.56 4.34 2.50
C VAL A 11 -2.48 3.65 3.33
N SER A 12 -2.30 4.03 4.60
CA SER A 12 -1.41 3.31 5.52
C SER A 12 -1.83 1.84 5.69
N THR A 13 -3.12 1.58 5.82
CA THR A 13 -3.65 0.20 5.88
C THR A 13 -3.36 -0.58 4.59
N LYS A 14 -3.50 0.05 3.42
CA LYS A 14 -3.17 -0.54 2.12
C LYS A 14 -1.68 -0.91 2.01
N LEU A 15 -0.77 -0.04 2.45
CA LEU A 15 0.67 -0.32 2.49
C LEU A 15 1.00 -1.53 3.38
N ASP A 16 0.37 -1.65 4.55
CA ASP A 16 0.54 -2.80 5.44
C ASP A 16 0.00 -4.10 4.84
N LEU A 17 -1.16 -4.04 4.17
CA LEU A 17 -1.72 -5.18 3.45
C LEU A 17 -0.80 -5.65 2.33
N ALA A 18 -0.29 -4.73 1.50
CA ALA A 18 0.62 -5.07 0.42
C ALA A 18 1.85 -5.86 0.91
N ARG A 19 2.42 -5.46 2.04
CA ARG A 19 3.52 -6.20 2.70
C ARG A 19 3.11 -7.60 3.12
N ALA A 20 1.93 -7.75 3.71
CA ALA A 20 1.42 -9.06 4.10
C ALA A 20 1.19 -9.98 2.89
N TYR A 21 0.72 -9.45 1.76
CA TYR A 21 0.59 -10.22 0.51
C TYR A 21 1.95 -10.72 0.00
N ILE A 22 3.00 -9.90 0.08
CA ILE A 22 4.38 -10.31 -0.25
C ILE A 22 4.84 -11.44 0.68
N ASP A 23 4.62 -11.29 2.00
CA ASP A 23 4.99 -12.31 2.99
C ASP A 23 4.24 -13.64 2.77
N MET A 24 3.02 -13.59 2.23
CA MET A 24 2.22 -14.77 1.85
C MET A 24 2.64 -15.37 0.49
N GLY A 25 3.59 -14.76 -0.23
CA GLY A 25 4.03 -15.22 -1.54
C GLY A 25 3.08 -14.87 -2.69
N ASP A 26 2.25 -13.84 -2.51
CA ASP A 26 1.33 -13.31 -3.52
C ASP A 26 1.72 -11.87 -3.93
N PRO A 27 2.78 -11.71 -4.74
CA PRO A 27 3.25 -10.39 -5.17
C PRO A 27 2.27 -9.70 -6.15
N ASP A 28 1.43 -10.45 -6.86
CA ASP A 28 0.42 -9.88 -7.76
C ASP A 28 -0.68 -9.17 -6.97
N GLY A 29 -1.15 -9.80 -5.88
CA GLY A 29 -2.08 -9.17 -4.93
C GLY A 29 -1.48 -7.93 -4.28
N ALA A 30 -0.21 -7.99 -3.88
CA ALA A 30 0.50 -6.83 -3.34
C ALA A 30 0.58 -5.69 -4.36
N ARG A 31 0.89 -5.98 -5.62
CA ARG A 31 1.00 -4.98 -6.69
C ARG A 31 -0.29 -4.23 -6.92
N SER A 32 -1.42 -4.93 -6.95
CA SER A 32 -2.75 -4.31 -7.12
C SER A 32 -3.04 -3.30 -6.02
N ILE A 33 -2.70 -3.61 -4.77
CA ILE A 33 -2.91 -2.71 -3.63
C ILE A 33 -1.95 -1.52 -3.69
N LEU A 34 -0.70 -1.75 -4.08
CA LEU A 34 0.29 -0.68 -4.21
C LEU A 34 -0.09 0.30 -5.34
N ASP A 35 -0.73 -0.15 -6.42
CA ASP A 35 -1.26 0.73 -7.46
C ASP A 35 -2.33 1.69 -6.90
N GLU A 36 -3.22 1.22 -6.00
CA GLU A 36 -4.18 2.08 -5.31
C GLU A 36 -3.49 3.14 -4.43
N VAL A 37 -2.41 2.75 -3.72
CA VAL A 37 -1.60 3.70 -2.94
C VAL A 37 -0.96 4.76 -3.84
N ILE A 38 -0.54 4.41 -5.05
CA ILE A 38 0.01 5.37 -6.02
C ILE A 38 -1.05 6.39 -6.46
N GLU A 39 -2.31 6.00 -6.54
CA GLU A 39 -3.39 6.90 -6.92
C GLU A 39 -3.80 7.83 -5.76
N GLU A 40 -4.01 7.26 -4.58
CA GLU A 40 -4.67 7.91 -3.44
C GLU A 40 -3.71 8.52 -2.42
N GLY A 41 -2.47 8.01 -2.32
CA GLY A 41 -1.52 8.38 -1.27
C GLY A 41 -0.97 9.79 -1.36
N SER A 42 -0.39 10.25 -0.26
CA SER A 42 0.54 11.39 -0.24
C SER A 42 1.85 11.06 -0.97
N ASP A 43 2.63 12.08 -1.34
CA ASP A 43 3.90 11.88 -2.06
C ASP A 43 4.83 10.90 -1.33
N ASP A 44 4.93 10.99 0.00
CA ASP A 44 5.73 10.07 0.82
C ASP A 44 5.21 8.62 0.73
N GLN A 45 3.89 8.41 0.78
CA GLN A 45 3.28 7.08 0.64
C GLN A 45 3.45 6.52 -0.78
N LYS A 46 3.39 7.36 -1.81
CA LYS A 46 3.63 6.95 -3.20
C LYS A 46 5.08 6.50 -3.38
N ASP A 47 6.04 7.21 -2.79
CA ASP A 47 7.44 6.85 -2.86
C ASP A 47 7.73 5.55 -2.09
N GLU A 48 7.08 5.35 -0.94
CA GLU A 48 7.11 4.08 -0.21
C GLU A 48 6.56 2.93 -1.05
N ALA A 49 5.40 3.12 -1.70
CA ALA A 49 4.80 2.10 -2.55
C ALA A 49 5.69 1.73 -3.75
N ARG A 50 6.31 2.72 -4.41
CA ARG A 50 7.30 2.49 -5.47
C ARG A 50 8.49 1.67 -4.97
N GLY A 51 9.01 2.00 -3.78
CA GLY A 51 10.12 1.27 -3.16
C GLY A 51 9.78 -0.18 -2.81
N ILE A 52 8.52 -0.48 -2.50
CA ILE A 52 8.05 -1.87 -2.33
C ILE A 52 7.91 -2.56 -3.69
N MET A 53 7.34 -1.90 -4.70
CA MET A 53 7.21 -2.46 -6.06
C MET A 53 8.56 -2.85 -6.66
N GLU A 54 9.63 -2.09 -6.37
CA GLU A 54 10.99 -2.42 -6.81
C GLU A 54 11.55 -3.70 -6.16
N GLN A 55 11.08 -4.09 -4.98
CA GLN A 55 11.53 -5.30 -4.28
C GLN A 55 10.89 -6.58 -4.81
N ILE A 56 9.73 -6.46 -5.47
CA ILE A 56 8.98 -7.59 -6.05
C ILE A 56 9.23 -7.77 -7.56
N ALA A 57 10.00 -6.88 -8.19
CA ALA A 57 10.39 -6.96 -9.60
C ALA A 57 11.62 -7.85 -9.81
#